data_AF-E2AEH4-F1
#
_entry.id   AF-E2AEH4-F1
#
_cell.length_a   1.000
_cell.length_b   1.000
_cell.length_c   1.000
_cell.angle_alpha   90.00
_cell.angle_beta   90.00
_cell.angle_gamma   90.00
#
_symmetry.space_group_name_H-M   'P 1'
#
loop_
_entity.id
_entity.type
_entity.pdbx_description
1 polymer ?
#
loop_
_entity_poly.entity_id
_entity_poly.type
_entity_poly.pdbx_seq_one_letter_code
_entity_poly.pdbx_strand_id
1 'polypeptide(L)'
;SGRRTFLYGFAITSKSVLSISENLLFASNPLYKYILTYKFSQDHLELFFAKIRSCNGNNNNPNALQLQYVMRKILLRNNIKLTDNYNCLELDN
;
A
#
# COMPACT_ATOMS: atom_id res chain seq x y z
N SER A 1 0.69 10.69 -28.75
CA SER A 1 1.92 10.31 -28.03
C SER A 1 1.77 9.09 -27.10
N GLY A 2 0.61 8.78 -26.49
CA GLY A 2 0.47 7.69 -25.49
C GLY A 2 0.24 6.24 -25.98
N ARG A 3 0.17 5.97 -27.29
CA ARG A 3 -0.32 4.68 -27.81
C ARG A 3 0.62 3.48 -27.56
N ARG A 4 1.88 3.73 -27.22
CA ARG A 4 2.89 2.69 -26.90
C ARG A 4 3.34 2.70 -25.43
N THR A 5 2.83 3.61 -24.61
CA THR A 5 3.27 3.77 -23.21
C THR A 5 3.04 2.50 -22.41
N PHE A 6 1.93 1.79 -22.61
CA PHE A 6 1.68 0.52 -21.93
C PHE A 6 2.71 -0.56 -22.30
N LEU A 7 3.17 -0.59 -23.56
CA LEU A 7 4.16 -1.57 -24.02
C LEU A 7 5.52 -1.30 -23.40
N TYR A 8 5.95 -0.03 -23.37
CA TYR A 8 7.17 0.37 -22.67
C TYR A 8 7.06 0.11 -21.16
N GLY A 9 5.91 0.43 -20.55
CA GLY A 9 5.63 0.17 -19.16
C GLY A 9 5.78 -1.32 -18.82
N PHE A 10 5.14 -2.19 -19.61
CA PHE A 10 5.25 -3.63 -19.45
C PHE A 10 6.70 -4.12 -19.57
N ALA A 11 7.41 -3.73 -20.63
CA ALA A 11 8.80 -4.13 -20.85
C ALA A 11 9.74 -3.67 -19.71
N ILE A 12 9.56 -2.44 -19.23
CA ILE A 12 10.33 -1.89 -18.11
C ILE A 12 10.01 -2.65 -16.83
N THR A 13 8.72 -2.84 -16.50
CA THR A 13 8.31 -3.58 -15.30
C THR A 13 8.87 -5.00 -15.30
N SER A 14 8.79 -5.74 -16.41
CA SER A 14 9.37 -7.08 -16.52
C SER A 14 10.88 -7.07 -16.28
N LYS A 15 11.61 -6.14 -16.90
CA LYS A 15 13.06 -6.00 -16.71
C LYS A 15 13.42 -5.66 -15.25
N SER A 16 12.67 -4.75 -14.64
CA SER A 16 12.87 -4.35 -13.25
C SER A 16 12.60 -5.49 -12.27
N VAL A 17 11.52 -6.26 -12.46
CA VAL A 17 11.20 -7.40 -11.59
C VAL A 17 12.29 -8.48 -11.67
N LEU A 18 12.79 -8.79 -12.86
CA LEU A 18 13.90 -9.73 -13.03
C LEU A 18 15.16 -9.24 -12.32
N SER A 19 15.55 -7.98 -12.52
CA SER A 19 16.74 -7.40 -11.88
C SER A 19 16.63 -7.36 -10.35
N ILE A 20 15.46 -7.05 -9.79
CA ILE A 20 15.22 -7.13 -8.34
C ILE A 20 15.32 -8.58 -7.86
N SER A 21 14.80 -9.53 -8.63
CA SER A 21 14.86 -10.96 -8.31
C SER A 21 16.29 -11.49 -8.29
N GLU A 22 17.10 -11.13 -9.28
CA GLU A 22 18.52 -11.45 -9.34
C GLU A 22 19.26 -10.96 -8.09
N ASN A 23 19.06 -9.70 -7.73
CA ASN A 23 19.76 -9.09 -6.59
C ASN A 23 19.30 -9.62 -5.22
N LEU A 24 18.02 -9.99 -5.06
CA LEU A 24 17.50 -10.41 -3.75
C LEU A 24 17.53 -11.93 -3.53
N LEU A 25 17.37 -12.72 -4.60
CA LEU A 25 17.26 -14.18 -4.53
C LEU A 25 18.54 -14.91 -4.92
N PHE A 26 19.40 -14.30 -5.75
CA PHE A 26 20.58 -14.96 -6.32
C PHE A 26 21.90 -14.25 -5.97
N ALA A 27 21.87 -13.28 -5.05
CA ALA A 27 23.09 -12.72 -4.47
C ALA A 27 23.89 -13.79 -3.71
N SER A 28 25.19 -13.56 -3.51
CA SER A 28 26.11 -14.51 -2.87
C SER A 28 25.63 -15.01 -1.49
N ASN A 29 24.84 -14.20 -0.78
CA ASN A 29 24.11 -14.57 0.42
C ASN A 29 22.63 -14.18 0.25
N PRO A 30 21.77 -15.07 -0.25
CA PRO A 30 20.38 -14.73 -0.53
C PRO A 30 19.61 -14.49 0.78
N LEU A 31 19.03 -13.29 0.92
CA LEU A 31 18.25 -12.90 2.10
C LEU A 31 16.79 -13.41 2.04
N TYR A 32 16.30 -13.68 0.83
CA TYR A 32 14.89 -13.99 0.58
C TYR A 32 14.73 -15.26 -0.26
N LYS A 33 13.68 -16.05 0.01
CA LYS A 33 13.35 -17.28 -0.74
C LYS A 33 12.47 -17.02 -1.96
N TYR A 34 11.66 -15.96 -1.91
CA TYR A 34 10.74 -15.57 -2.97
C TYR A 34 10.41 -14.08 -2.86
N ILE A 35 9.78 -13.53 -3.90
CA ILE A 35 9.36 -12.13 -3.95
C ILE A 35 7.84 -12.07 -4.15
N LEU A 36 7.17 -11.24 -3.34
CA LEU A 36 5.75 -10.95 -3.48
C LEU A 36 5.54 -9.82 -4.48
N THR A 37 5.42 -10.13 -5.77
CA THR A 37 5.26 -9.11 -6.83
C THR A 37 4.02 -8.23 -6.63
N TYR A 38 2.98 -8.74 -5.98
CA TYR A 38 1.80 -7.98 -5.57
C TYR A 38 2.14 -6.77 -4.69
N LYS A 39 3.22 -6.81 -3.88
CA LYS A 39 3.63 -5.68 -3.05
C LYS A 39 4.20 -4.50 -3.85
N PHE A 40 4.55 -4.71 -5.12
CA PHE A 40 4.96 -3.63 -6.03
C PHE A 40 3.77 -2.97 -6.74
N SER A 41 2.56 -3.55 -6.62
CA SER A 41 1.34 -2.96 -7.20
C SER A 41 0.90 -1.71 -6.43
N GLN A 42 0.26 -0.78 -7.15
CA GLN A 42 -0.32 0.44 -6.56
C GLN A 42 -1.64 0.17 -5.83
N ASP A 43 -2.17 -1.06 -5.87
CA ASP A 43 -3.45 -1.45 -5.25
C ASP A 43 -3.58 -1.00 -3.80
N HIS A 44 -2.50 -1.11 -3.00
CA HIS A 44 -2.53 -0.67 -1.60
C HIS A 44 -2.76 0.84 -1.47
N LEU A 45 -2.20 1.65 -2.37
CA LEU A 45 -2.42 3.09 -2.40
C LEU A 45 -3.84 3.43 -2.87
N GLU A 46 -4.35 2.70 -3.86
CA GLU A 46 -5.72 2.88 -4.34
C GLU A 46 -6.74 2.56 -3.25
N LEU A 47 -6.56 1.44 -2.54
CA LEU A 47 -7.37 1.06 -1.39
C LEU A 47 -7.28 2.09 -0.26
N PHE A 48 -6.09 2.63 -0.01
CA PHE A 48 -5.89 3.70 0.96
C PHE A 48 -6.67 4.97 0.59
N PHE A 49 -6.65 5.39 -0.68
CA PHE A 49 -7.43 6.53 -1.12
C PHE A 49 -8.94 6.25 -1.10
N ALA A 50 -9.37 5.02 -1.38
CA ALA A 50 -10.77 4.61 -1.20
C ALA A 50 -11.19 4.77 0.27
N LYS A 51 -10.33 4.37 1.22
CA LYS A 51 -10.57 4.57 2.65
C LYS A 51 -10.69 6.06 3.00
N ILE A 52 -9.79 6.90 2.51
CA ILE A 52 -9.86 8.35 2.73
C ILE A 52 -11.19 8.93 2.24
N ARG A 53 -11.63 8.58 1.03
CA ARG A 53 -12.92 9.05 0.48
C ARG A 53 -14.11 8.59 1.33
N SER A 54 -14.08 7.35 1.83
CA SER A 54 -15.12 6.82 2.71
C SER A 54 -15.26 7.56 4.05
N CYS A 55 -14.20 8.23 4.54
CA CYS A 55 -14.23 8.95 5.81
C CYS A 55 -15.09 10.22 5.77
N ASN A 56 -15.40 10.74 4.58
CA ASN A 56 -16.11 11.99 4.38
C ASN A 56 -17.60 11.79 3.99
N GLY A 57 -18.15 10.59 4.18
CA GLY A 57 -19.54 10.28 3.87
C GLY A 57 -19.85 10.47 2.38
N ASN A 58 -20.78 11.38 2.07
CA ASN A 58 -21.16 11.69 0.69
C ASN A 58 -20.16 12.61 -0.05
N ASN A 59 -19.11 13.10 0.63
CA ASN A 59 -18.08 13.91 -0.02
C ASN A 59 -16.92 13.03 -0.54
N ASN A 60 -17.06 12.59 -1.79
CA ASN A 60 -16.10 11.73 -2.49
C ASN A 60 -14.83 12.45 -2.98
N ASN A 61 -14.78 13.78 -2.89
CA ASN A 61 -13.65 14.58 -3.36
C ASN A 61 -13.18 15.56 -2.26
N PRO A 62 -12.46 15.07 -1.24
CA PRO A 62 -12.02 15.91 -0.14
C PRO A 62 -11.06 16.99 -0.62
N ASN A 63 -11.16 18.19 -0.06
CA ASN A 63 -10.16 19.23 -0.26
C ASN A 63 -8.86 18.90 0.51
N ALA A 64 -7.78 19.64 0.25
CA ALA A 64 -6.47 19.38 0.86
C ALA A 64 -6.50 19.42 2.40
N LEU A 65 -7.31 20.30 2.99
CA LEU A 65 -7.49 20.44 4.44
C LEU A 65 -8.20 19.21 5.03
N GLN A 66 -9.29 18.76 4.38
CA GLN A 66 -10.02 17.54 4.75
C GLN A 66 -9.14 16.30 4.63
N LEU A 67 -8.35 16.19 3.57
CA LEU A 67 -7.34 15.13 3.42
C LEU A 67 -6.37 15.13 4.61
N GLN A 68 -5.82 16.30 4.98
CA GLN A 68 -4.91 16.42 6.12
C GLN A 68 -5.56 15.95 7.43
N TYR A 69 -6.81 16.34 7.69
CA TYR A 69 -7.55 15.89 8.88
C TYR A 69 -7.78 14.38 8.89
N VAL A 70 -8.21 13.80 7.76
CA VAL A 70 -8.41 12.36 7.63
C VAL A 70 -7.11 11.59 7.83
N MET A 71 -6.00 12.07 7.24
CA MET A 71 -4.66 11.50 7.44
C MET A 71 -4.28 11.47 8.93
N ARG A 72 -4.42 12.60 9.64
CA ARG A 72 -4.16 12.68 11.09
C ARG A 72 -5.03 11.72 11.87
N LYS A 73 -6.33 11.64 11.55
CA LYS A 73 -7.29 10.75 12.19
C LYS A 73 -6.92 9.27 12.01
N ILE A 74 -6.54 8.86 10.79
CA ILE A 74 -6.11 7.49 10.49
C ILE A 74 -4.82 7.16 11.26
N LEU A 75 -3.84 8.06 11.25
CA LEU A 75 -2.58 7.85 11.97
C LEU A 75 -2.80 7.71 13.48
N LEU A 76 -3.60 8.59 14.10
CA LEU A 76 -3.92 8.50 15.52
C LEU A 76 -4.64 7.18 15.86
N ARG A 77 -5.65 6.80 15.07
CA ARG A 77 -6.35 5.53 15.24
C ARG A 77 -5.40 4.33 15.18
N ASN A 78 -4.47 4.31 14.23
CA ASN A 78 -3.53 3.21 14.07
C ASN A 78 -2.43 3.17 15.15
N ASN A 79 -2.14 4.31 15.79
CA ASN A 79 -1.15 4.39 16.87
C ASN A 79 -1.73 4.03 18.25
N ILE A 80 -3.05 4.07 18.41
CA ILE A 80 -3.71 3.59 19.63
C ILE A 80 -3.68 2.06 19.59
N LYS A 81 -2.70 1.47 20.29
CA LYS A 81 -2.66 0.04 20.57
C LYS A 81 -3.38 -0.20 21.90
N LEU A 82 -4.29 -1.17 21.92
CA LEU A 82 -4.81 -1.69 23.18
C LEU A 82 -3.64 -2.25 23.99
N THR A 83 -3.55 -1.83 25.25
CA THR A 83 -2.56 -2.36 26.20
C THR A 83 -2.90 -3.81 26.54
N ASP A 84 -1.89 -4.66 26.77
CA ASP A 84 -2.06 -6.11 26.95
C ASP A 84 -2.88 -6.55 28.19
N ASN A 85 -3.31 -5.61 29.05
CA ASN A 85 -4.01 -5.85 30.32
C ASN A 85 -5.52 -5.52 30.29
N TYR A 86 -6.16 -5.50 29.12
CA TYR A 86 -7.58 -5.16 29.01
C TYR A 86 -8.42 -6.42 28.78
N ASN A 87 -9.50 -6.56 29.55
CA ASN A 87 -10.46 -7.67 29.45
C ASN A 87 -11.40 -7.59 28.22
N CYS A 88 -11.13 -6.69 27.29
CA CYS A 88 -11.92 -6.52 26.07
C CYS A 88 -11.20 -7.22 24.93
N LEU A 89 -11.44 -8.52 24.78
CA LEU A 89 -11.05 -9.27 23.58
C LEU A 89 -11.74 -8.63 22.36
N GLU A 90 -10.98 -8.25 21.34
CA GLU A 90 -11.56 -8.02 20.00
C GLU A 90 -12.14 -9.36 19.55
N LEU A 91 -13.48 -9.47 19.59
CA LEU A 91 -14.19 -10.58 18.97
C LEU A 91 -14.18 -10.33 17.46
N ASP A 92 -13.20 -10.90 16.78
CA ASP A 92 -13.21 -11.03 15.33
C ASP A 92 -14.38 -11.94 14.91
N ASN A 93 -15.28 -11.41 14.06
CA ASN A 93 -16.22 -12.18 13.25
C ASN A 93 -15.82 -12.02 11.78
#